data_AF-A0A0Q4DBY7-F1
#
_entry.id   AF-A0A0Q4DBY7-F1
#
_cell.length_a   1.000
_cell.length_b   1.000
_cell.length_c   1.000
_cell.angle_alpha   90.00
_cell.angle_beta   90.00
_cell.angle_gamma   90.00
#
_symmetry.space_group_name_H-M   'P 1'
#
loop_
_entity.id
_entity.type
_entity.pdbx_description
1 polymer ?
#
loop_
_entity_poly.entity_id
_entity_poly.type
_entity_poly.pdbx_seq_one_letter_code
_entity_poly.pdbx_strand_id
1 'polypeptide(L)'
;MGDKKAPKVWLWPSWVETVGAMAASDAKISVSCDRCNAYRDVDIPALLAKVGPNYSLINRRCRCKLTPGCNGWNRFRYLHGVMRRLWDDNASDRWLALENASRREMTRLIREAGEEREKKRLRERR
;
A
#
# COMPACT_ATOMS: atom_id res chain seq x y z
N MET A 1 5.68 -29.83 -14.23
CA MET A 1 6.49 -28.64 -14.54
C MET A 1 5.63 -27.40 -14.29
N GLY A 2 5.98 -26.56 -13.30
CA GLY A 2 5.26 -25.30 -13.10
C GLY A 2 5.78 -24.26 -14.06
N ASP A 3 4.95 -23.83 -15.02
CA ASP A 3 5.28 -22.75 -15.95
C ASP A 3 5.62 -21.49 -15.16
N LYS A 4 6.92 -21.20 -15.06
CA LYS A 4 7.42 -19.92 -14.56
C LYS A 4 7.06 -18.87 -15.61
N LYS A 5 5.84 -18.34 -15.54
CA LYS A 5 5.42 -17.21 -16.37
C LYS A 5 6.51 -16.15 -16.30
N ALA A 6 7.02 -15.73 -17.47
CA ALA A 6 7.97 -14.64 -17.55
C ALA A 6 7.44 -13.43 -16.77
N PRO A 7 8.30 -12.68 -16.06
CA PRO A 7 7.86 -11.53 -15.29
C PRO A 7 7.14 -10.58 -16.24
N LYS A 8 5.88 -10.26 -15.90
CA LYS A 8 5.10 -9.29 -16.67
C LYS A 8 5.75 -7.93 -16.47
N VAL A 9 6.56 -7.51 -17.44
CA VAL A 9 7.13 -6.16 -17.46
C VAL A 9 5.97 -5.20 -17.62
N TRP A 10 5.68 -4.47 -16.54
CA TRP A 10 4.61 -3.50 -16.58
C TRP A 10 5.17 -2.18 -17.10
N LEU A 11 4.86 -1.90 -18.36
CA LEU A 11 5.25 -0.65 -19.01
C LEU A 11 4.25 0.43 -18.60
N TRP A 12 4.66 1.27 -17.67
CA TRP A 12 3.96 2.51 -17.38
C TRP A 12 4.36 3.57 -18.41
N PRO A 13 3.44 4.44 -18.83
CA PRO A 13 3.82 5.60 -19.63
C PRO A 13 4.84 6.48 -18.88
N SER A 14 5.79 7.07 -19.61
CA SER A 14 6.81 7.93 -19.01
C SER A 14 6.22 9.09 -18.19
N TRP A 15 5.05 9.60 -18.59
CA TRP A 15 4.35 10.68 -17.89
C TRP A 15 3.76 10.29 -16.52
N VAL A 16 3.77 9.02 -16.12
CA VAL A 16 3.43 8.59 -14.74
C VAL A 16 4.64 8.14 -13.92
N GLU A 17 5.86 8.25 -14.43
CA GLU A 17 7.03 7.80 -13.70
C GLU A 17 7.31 8.64 -12.46
N THR A 18 7.06 9.96 -12.55
CA THR A 18 7.33 10.91 -11.48
C THR A 18 6.18 11.89 -11.32
N VAL A 19 6.03 12.46 -10.12
CA VAL A 19 5.03 13.49 -9.83
C VAL A 19 5.25 14.73 -10.69
N GLY A 20 6.50 15.08 -11.01
CA GLY A 20 6.81 16.17 -11.94
C GLY A 20 6.30 15.89 -13.35
N ALA A 21 6.50 14.68 -13.87
CA ALA A 21 5.99 14.30 -15.19
C ALA A 21 4.46 14.24 -15.23
N MET A 22 3.83 13.80 -14.14
CA MET A 22 2.36 13.81 -13.98
C MET A 22 1.81 15.23 -14.02
N ALA A 23 2.47 16.18 -13.34
CA ALA A 23 2.07 17.58 -13.34
C ALA A 23 2.20 18.20 -14.73
N ALA A 24 3.29 17.91 -15.45
CA ALA A 24 3.54 18.42 -16.80
C ALA A 24 2.54 17.90 -17.84
N SER A 25 1.95 16.73 -17.61
CA SER A 25 1.08 16.03 -18.56
C SER A 25 -0.41 16.09 -18.20
N ASP A 26 -0.79 16.87 -17.18
CA ASP A 26 -2.14 16.92 -16.59
C ASP A 26 -2.70 15.50 -16.29
N ALA A 27 -1.84 14.65 -15.73
CA ALA A 27 -2.17 13.26 -15.48
C ALA A 27 -3.23 13.15 -14.37
N LYS A 28 -4.36 12.49 -14.66
CA LYS A 28 -5.38 12.20 -13.64
C LYS A 28 -4.97 10.98 -12.83
N ILE A 29 -4.54 11.24 -11.60
CA ILE A 29 -4.16 10.22 -10.62
C ILE A 29 -5.20 10.16 -9.53
N SER A 30 -5.48 8.95 -9.07
CA SER A 30 -6.37 8.74 -7.94
C SER A 30 -5.82 7.76 -6.93
N VAL A 31 -6.41 7.80 -5.75
CA VAL A 31 -6.07 6.95 -4.63
C VAL A 31 -7.33 6.26 -4.10
N SER A 32 -7.23 4.96 -3.87
CA SER A 32 -8.30 4.16 -3.28
C SER A 32 -7.76 3.32 -2.13
N CYS A 33 -8.52 3.22 -1.04
CA CYS A 33 -8.21 2.34 0.08
C CYS A 33 -8.68 0.90 -0.20
N ASP A 34 -7.84 -0.09 0.09
CA ASP A 34 -8.19 -1.51 -0.05
C ASP A 34 -9.09 -2.08 1.04
N ARG A 35 -9.42 -1.27 2.06
CA ARG A 35 -10.26 -1.66 3.19
C ARG A 35 -11.58 -0.92 3.25
N CYS A 36 -11.55 0.42 3.34
CA CYS A 36 -12.78 1.21 3.42
C CYS A 36 -13.36 1.55 2.04
N ASN A 37 -12.68 1.20 0.94
CA ASN A 37 -13.07 1.50 -0.43
C ASN A 37 -13.27 2.99 -0.76
N ALA A 38 -12.94 3.89 0.18
CA ALA A 38 -12.93 5.32 -0.08
C ALA A 38 -11.96 5.61 -1.24
N TYR A 39 -12.37 6.54 -2.09
CA TYR A 39 -11.67 6.95 -3.29
C TYR A 39 -11.55 8.47 -3.32
N ARG A 40 -10.44 8.98 -3.84
CA ARG A 40 -10.26 10.41 -4.09
C ARG A 40 -9.26 10.63 -5.22
N ASP A 41 -9.46 11.68 -5.98
CA ASP A 41 -8.44 12.15 -6.91
C ASP A 41 -7.27 12.80 -6.13
N VAL A 42 -6.06 12.61 -6.66
CA VAL A 42 -4.84 13.16 -6.06
C VAL A 42 -4.61 14.55 -6.61
N ASP A 43 -4.52 15.52 -5.71
CA ASP A 43 -4.04 16.87 -6.04
C ASP A 43 -2.53 16.79 -6.34
N ILE A 44 -2.20 16.75 -7.63
CA ILE A 44 -0.82 16.65 -8.12
C ILE A 44 0.00 17.89 -7.76
N PRO A 45 -0.47 19.14 -7.95
CA PRO A 45 0.23 20.33 -7.47
C PRO A 45 0.57 20.30 -5.97
N ALA A 46 -0.40 19.95 -5.12
CA ALA A 46 -0.17 19.88 -3.67
C ALA A 46 0.79 18.75 -3.30
N LEU A 47 0.71 17.60 -4.01
CA LEU A 47 1.65 16.50 -3.82
C LEU A 47 3.06 16.93 -4.25
N LEU A 48 3.20 17.56 -5.41
CA LEU A 48 4.48 18.04 -5.95
C LEU A 48 5.18 18.97 -4.96
N ALA A 49 4.46 19.93 -4.37
CA ALA A 49 4.98 20.84 -3.35
C ALA A 49 5.49 20.12 -2.10
N LYS A 50 4.92 18.94 -1.79
CA LYS A 50 5.24 18.18 -0.58
C LYS A 50 6.42 17.22 -0.73
N VAL A 51 6.51 16.52 -1.86
CA VAL A 51 7.50 15.43 -2.06
C VAL A 51 8.54 15.75 -3.13
N GLY A 52 8.35 16.82 -3.89
CA GLY A 52 9.22 17.23 -4.99
C GLY A 52 8.95 16.49 -6.31
N PRO A 53 9.54 16.98 -7.42
CA PRO A 53 9.25 16.50 -8.78
C PRO A 53 9.70 15.08 -9.06
N ASN A 54 10.81 14.64 -8.45
CA ASN A 54 11.42 13.34 -8.71
C ASN A 54 10.76 12.19 -7.94
N TYR A 55 9.76 12.49 -7.11
CA TYR A 55 9.06 11.47 -6.35
C TYR A 55 8.21 10.59 -7.28
N SER A 56 8.19 9.28 -7.06
CA SER A 56 7.37 8.33 -7.84
C SER A 56 6.27 7.71 -7.00
N LEU A 57 5.08 7.60 -7.58
CA LEU A 57 3.95 6.86 -7.00
C LEU A 57 3.94 5.38 -7.42
N ILE A 58 4.79 4.99 -8.36
CA ILE A 58 4.87 3.62 -8.85
C ILE A 58 5.36 2.70 -7.73
N ASN A 59 4.69 1.55 -7.57
CA ASN A 59 4.98 0.56 -6.55
C ASN A 59 5.00 1.15 -5.11
N ARG A 60 4.25 2.24 -4.89
CA ARG A 60 4.05 2.85 -3.58
C ARG A 60 2.63 2.63 -3.06
N ARG A 61 2.54 2.56 -1.74
CA ARG A 61 1.29 2.59 -0.98
C ARG A 61 1.52 3.31 0.34
N CYS A 62 0.46 3.83 0.94
CA CYS A 62 0.53 4.45 2.27
C CYS A 62 -0.66 4.01 3.13
N ARG A 63 -0.59 4.23 4.44
CA ARG A 63 -1.73 3.97 5.33
C ARG A 63 -2.91 4.84 4.93
N CYS A 64 -4.13 4.33 5.10
CA CYS A 64 -5.33 5.06 4.74
C CYS A 64 -5.36 6.45 5.40
N LYS A 65 -5.48 7.48 4.56
CA LYS A 65 -5.69 8.88 4.98
C LYS A 65 -7.02 9.46 4.49
N LEU A 66 -7.87 8.60 3.92
CA LEU A 66 -9.17 9.00 3.36
C LEU A 66 -10.28 8.94 4.40
N THR A 67 -10.25 7.91 5.24
CA THR A 67 -11.24 7.70 6.30
C THR A 67 -10.54 7.69 7.66
N PRO A 68 -10.90 8.57 8.61
CA PRO A 68 -10.37 8.56 9.97
C PRO A 68 -10.53 7.17 10.62
N GLY A 69 -9.49 6.71 11.32
CA GLY A 69 -9.47 5.40 11.98
C GLY A 69 -9.30 4.19 11.05
N CYS A 70 -9.32 4.37 9.73
CA CYS A 70 -9.12 3.26 8.80
C CYS A 70 -7.65 2.80 8.81
N ASN A 71 -7.47 1.51 9.01
CA ASN A 71 -6.18 0.82 9.02
C ASN A 71 -5.93 0.01 7.74
N GLY A 72 -6.51 0.43 6.61
CA GLY A 72 -6.21 -0.09 5.27
C GLY A 72 -5.00 0.57 4.61
N TRP A 73 -4.75 0.19 3.36
CA TRP A 73 -3.70 0.76 2.51
C TRP A 73 -4.30 1.48 1.31
N ASN A 74 -3.84 2.72 1.13
CA ASN A 74 -4.11 3.53 -0.04
C ASN A 74 -3.19 3.09 -1.20
N ARG A 75 -3.79 2.83 -2.35
CA ARG A 75 -3.10 2.44 -3.59
C ARG A 75 -3.43 3.43 -4.70
N PHE A 76 -2.45 3.71 -5.55
CA PHE A 76 -2.54 4.75 -6.57
C PHE A 76 -2.87 4.20 -7.95
N ARG A 77 -3.74 4.88 -8.68
CA ARG A 77 -4.15 4.55 -10.04
C ARG A 77 -4.02 5.77 -10.92
N TYR A 78 -3.85 5.55 -12.22
CA TYR A 78 -3.83 6.61 -13.23
C TYR A 78 -4.91 6.35 -14.27
N LEU A 79 -5.44 7.43 -14.86
CA LEU A 79 -6.42 7.33 -15.94
C LEU A 79 -5.70 7.22 -17.29
N HIS A 80 -6.01 6.18 -18.05
CA HIS A 80 -5.63 6.05 -19.46
C HIS A 80 -6.71 5.25 -20.19
N GLY A 81 -7.82 5.93 -20.49
CA GLY A 81 -9.10 5.34 -20.92
C GLY A 81 -9.84 4.63 -19.78
N VAL A 82 -9.13 3.82 -19.00
CA VAL A 82 -9.61 3.17 -17.77
C VAL A 82 -8.63 3.40 -16.62
N MET A 83 -9.07 3.18 -15.38
CA MET A 83 -8.22 3.32 -14.19
C MET A 83 -7.22 2.17 -14.09
N ARG A 84 -5.97 2.46 -14.44
CA ARG A 84 -4.83 1.52 -14.42
C ARG A 84 -4.09 1.61 -13.09
N ARG A 85 -3.49 0.50 -12.66
CA ARG A 85 -2.74 0.41 -11.39
C ARG A 85 -1.35 1.04 -11.55
N LEU A 86 -0.89 1.81 -10.56
CA LEU A 86 0.52 2.25 -10.44
C LEU A 86 1.34 1.29 -9.58
N TRP A 87 1.07 -0.01 -9.65
CA TRP A 87 1.87 -0.99 -8.95
C TRP A 87 1.85 -2.30 -9.69
N ASP A 88 2.94 -3.05 -9.62
CA ASP A 88 3.08 -4.34 -10.27
C ASP A 88 2.61 -5.53 -9.43
N ASP A 89 2.54 -6.70 -10.06
CA ASP A 89 2.17 -7.93 -9.36
C ASP A 89 3.26 -8.29 -8.32
N ASN A 90 4.55 -8.03 -8.60
CA ASN A 90 5.63 -8.21 -7.63
C ASN A 90 5.46 -7.31 -6.39
N ALA A 91 5.07 -6.05 -6.57
CA ALA A 91 4.75 -5.15 -5.48
C ALA A 91 3.56 -5.65 -4.68
N SER A 92 2.51 -6.14 -5.36
CA SER A 92 1.35 -6.75 -4.72
C SER A 92 1.74 -7.97 -3.86
N ASP A 93 2.58 -8.84 -4.39
CA ASP A 93 3.05 -10.05 -3.70
C ASP A 93 3.92 -9.71 -2.49
N ARG A 94 4.87 -8.79 -2.64
CA ARG A 94 5.69 -8.29 -1.51
C ARG A 94 4.81 -7.68 -0.42
N TRP A 95 3.82 -6.89 -0.80
CA TRP A 95 2.90 -6.26 0.15
C TRP A 95 2.07 -7.28 0.92
N LEU A 96 1.53 -8.29 0.23
CA LEU A 96 0.79 -9.38 0.83
C LEU A 96 1.67 -10.21 1.77
N ALA A 97 2.91 -10.50 1.37
CA ALA A 97 3.87 -11.24 2.20
C ALA A 97 4.19 -10.47 3.49
N LEU A 98 4.42 -9.16 3.42
CA LEU A 98 4.69 -8.31 4.58
C LEU A 98 3.48 -8.25 5.53
N GLU A 99 2.27 -8.17 4.99
CA GLU A 99 1.05 -8.19 5.80
C GLU A 99 0.84 -9.53 6.50
N ASN A 100 1.05 -10.63 5.78
CA ASN A 100 0.95 -11.98 6.34
C ASN A 100 2.00 -12.21 7.44
N ALA A 101 3.23 -11.75 7.23
CA ALA A 101 4.28 -11.83 8.24
C ALA A 101 3.92 -11.01 9.49
N SER A 102 3.45 -9.77 9.29
CA SER A 102 3.00 -8.89 10.39
C SER A 102 1.84 -9.52 11.17
N ARG A 103 0.88 -10.13 10.47
CA ARG A 103 -0.26 -10.81 11.10
C ARG A 103 0.17 -12.02 11.92
N ARG A 104 1.10 -12.84 11.39
CA ARG A 104 1.65 -14.00 12.11
C ARG A 104 2.39 -13.57 13.37
N GLU A 105 3.22 -12.54 13.27
CA GLU A 105 3.96 -12.00 14.41
C GLU A 105 3.01 -11.46 15.49
N MET A 106 2.00 -10.68 15.10
CA MET A 106 0.99 -10.18 16.05
C MET A 106 0.25 -11.31 16.77
N THR A 107 -0.17 -12.36 16.05
CA THR A 107 -0.81 -13.53 16.67
C THR A 107 0.11 -14.22 17.67
N ARG A 108 1.40 -14.34 17.37
CA ARG A 108 2.39 -14.93 18.28
C ARG A 108 2.49 -14.11 19.57
N LEU A 109 2.67 -12.80 19.46
CA LEU A 109 2.79 -11.90 20.61
C LEU A 109 1.55 -11.92 21.52
N ILE A 110 0.35 -11.95 20.94
CA ILE A 110 -0.90 -12.05 21.72
C ILE A 110 -0.94 -13.34 22.53
N ARG A 111 -0.54 -14.46 21.93
CA ARG A 111 -0.49 -15.77 22.60
C ARG A 111 0.51 -15.76 23.76
N GLU A 112 1.73 -15.30 23.51
CA GLU A 112 2.79 -15.22 24.52
C GLU A 112 2.39 -14.32 25.70
N ALA A 113 1.79 -13.16 25.41
CA ALA A 113 1.27 -12.27 26.44
C ALA A 113 0.12 -12.90 27.26
N GLY A 114 -0.72 -13.71 26.62
CA GLY A 114 -1.77 -14.47 27.29
C GLY A 114 -1.21 -15.52 28.25
N GLU A 115 -0.23 -16.30 27.79
CA GLU A 115 0.46 -17.32 28.60
C GLU A 115 1.20 -16.69 29.79
N GLU A 116 1.85 -15.54 29.59
CA GLU A 116 2.55 -14.82 30.66
C GLU A 116 1.58 -14.26 31.70
N ARG A 117 0.45 -13.68 31.27
CA ARG A 117 -0.61 -13.20 32.17
C ARG A 117 -1.18 -14.33 33.02
N GLU A 118 -1.40 -15.51 32.44
CA GLU A 118 -1.91 -16.67 33.18
C GLU A 118 -0.88 -17.22 34.17
N LYS A 119 0.39 -17.34 33.76
CA LYS A 119 1.48 -17.74 34.66
C LYS A 119 1.61 -16.78 35.85
N LYS A 120 1.47 -15.46 35.61
CA LYS A 120 1.50 -14.45 36.67
C LYS A 120 0.33 -14.63 37.65
N ARG A 121 -0.90 -14.82 37.15
CA ARG A 121 -2.08 -15.09 37.98
C ARG A 121 -1.92 -16.35 38.84
N LEU A 122 -1.35 -17.42 38.29
CA LEU A 122 -1.12 -18.66 39.04
C LEU A 122 -0.04 -18.51 40.13
N ARG A 123 0.96 -17.64 39.92
CA ARG A 123 1.98 -17.32 40.93
C ARG A 123 1.43 -16.49 42.08
N GLU A 124 0.58 -15.50 41.80
CA GLU A 124 -0.02 -14.63 42.81
C GLU A 124 -1.08 -15.34 43.68
N ARG A 125 -1.55 -16.52 43.25
CA ARG A 125 -2.50 -17.37 44.00
C ARG A 125 -1.83 -18.40 44.92
N ARG A 126 -0.50 -18.53 44.88
CA ARG A 126 0.29 -19.43 45.74
C ARG A 126 0.96 -18.63 46.84
#